data_AF-A0A2E7HB02-F1
#
_entry.id   AF-A0A2E7HB02-F1
#
_cell.length_a   1.000
_cell.length_b   1.000
_cell.length_c   1.000
_cell.angle_alpha   90.00
_cell.angle_beta   90.00
_cell.angle_gamma   90.00
#
_symmetry.space_group_name_H-M   'P 1'
#
loop_
_entity.id
_entity.type
_entity.pdbx_description
1 polymer ?
#
loop_
_entity_poly.entity_id
_entity_poly.type
_entity_poly.pdbx_seq_one_letter_code
_entity_poly.pdbx_strand_id
1 'polypeptide(L)'
;MVDLARHVHVTSLFEDIEAVEAELTANELEMVRHLKEKYEDPGHNDFDDAHVLEVILRNVGIRKGFDIDARKHTPRAIEMERNKD
;
A
#
# COMPACT_ATOMS: atom_id res chain seq x y z
N MET A 1 7.17 20.38 -8.72
CA MET A 1 6.44 19.88 -9.91
C MET A 1 5.82 18.58 -9.46
N VAL A 2 4.50 18.52 -9.31
CA VAL A 2 3.81 17.29 -8.90
C VAL A 2 4.07 16.25 -9.97
N ASP A 3 4.60 15.09 -9.59
CA ASP A 3 4.77 13.97 -10.50
C ASP A 3 3.40 13.34 -10.74
N LEU A 4 2.70 13.86 -11.76
CA LEU A 4 1.34 13.46 -12.12
C LEU A 4 1.25 11.95 -12.37
N ALA A 5 2.31 11.32 -12.88
CA ALA A 5 2.34 9.88 -13.11
C ALA A 5 2.30 9.10 -11.78
N ARG A 6 3.03 9.57 -10.76
CA ARG A 6 2.99 8.96 -9.41
C ARG A 6 1.66 9.18 -8.73
N HIS A 7 1.06 10.35 -8.88
CA HIS A 7 -0.28 10.62 -8.34
C HIS A 7 -1.32 9.69 -8.96
N VAL A 8 -1.33 9.55 -10.29
CA VAL A 8 -2.23 8.62 -10.99
C VAL A 8 -2.02 7.18 -10.53
N HIS A 9 -0.76 6.75 -10.35
CA HIS A 9 -0.43 5.41 -9.84
C HIS A 9 -1.05 5.16 -8.46
N VAL A 10 -0.87 6.08 -7.52
CA VAL A 10 -1.47 5.94 -6.18
C VAL A 10 -3.00 5.92 -6.24
N THR A 11 -3.61 6.78 -7.05
CA THR A 11 -5.07 6.76 -7.24
C THR A 11 -5.55 5.41 -7.76
N SER A 12 -4.87 4.82 -8.76
CA SER A 12 -5.23 3.49 -9.26
C SER A 12 -5.07 2.39 -8.20
N LEU A 13 -4.07 2.48 -7.32
CA LEU A 13 -3.90 1.54 -6.22
C LEU A 13 -5.04 1.62 -5.20
N PHE A 14 -5.58 2.81 -4.93
CA PHE A 14 -6.76 2.95 -4.08
C PHE A 14 -8.01 2.33 -4.73
N GLU A 15 -8.21 2.50 -6.03
CA GLU A 15 -9.31 1.86 -6.77
C GLU A 15 -9.21 0.33 -6.73
N ASP A 16 -8.01 -0.22 -6.94
CA ASP A 16 -7.76 -1.66 -6.84
C ASP A 16 -8.02 -2.20 -5.43
N ILE A 17 -7.70 -1.41 -4.39
CA ILE A 17 -7.94 -1.78 -2.99
C ILE A 17 -9.43 -1.74 -2.65
N GLU A 18 -10.18 -0.76 -3.15
CA GLU A 18 -11.65 -0.72 -2.99
C GLU A 18 -12.31 -1.98 -3.57
N ALA A 19 -11.81 -2.48 -4.71
CA ALA A 19 -12.30 -3.73 -5.31
C ALA A 19 -12.08 -4.97 -4.43
N VAL A 20 -11.17 -4.91 -3.45
CA VAL A 20 -10.84 -6.00 -2.53
C VAL A 20 -11.03 -5.63 -1.05
N GLU A 21 -11.75 -4.56 -0.73
CA GLU A 21 -11.86 -4.02 0.63
C GLU A 21 -12.36 -5.05 1.64
N ALA A 22 -13.32 -5.90 1.23
CA ALA A 22 -13.89 -6.97 2.06
C ALA A 22 -12.88 -8.05 2.49
N GLU A 23 -11.72 -8.10 1.84
CA GLU A 23 -10.65 -9.09 2.03
C GLU A 23 -9.47 -8.52 2.81
N LEU A 24 -9.54 -7.24 3.17
CA LEU A 24 -8.55 -6.57 4.01
C LEU A 24 -8.70 -7.03 5.46
N THR A 25 -7.56 -7.19 6.11
CA THR A 25 -7.52 -7.31 7.57
C THR A 25 -7.82 -5.94 8.20
N ALA A 26 -8.23 -5.92 9.48
CA ALA A 26 -8.50 -4.66 10.19
C ALA A 26 -7.31 -3.67 10.14
N ASN A 27 -6.07 -4.18 10.27
CA ASN A 27 -4.86 -3.36 10.19
C ASN A 27 -4.61 -2.78 8.79
N GLU A 28 -4.84 -3.58 7.74
CA GLU A 28 -4.69 -3.10 6.36
C GLU A 28 -5.77 -2.04 6.04
N LEU A 29 -7.00 -2.23 6.53
CA LEU A 29 -8.08 -1.26 6.37
C LEU A 29 -7.79 0.08 7.08
N GLU A 30 -7.30 0.03 8.32
CA GLU A 30 -6.88 1.24 9.05
C GLU A 30 -5.73 1.97 8.33
N MET A 31 -4.74 1.23 7.82
CA MET A 31 -3.65 1.80 7.04
C MET A 31 -4.15 2.48 5.77
N VAL A 32 -5.05 1.83 5.02
CA VAL A 32 -5.63 2.41 3.79
C VAL A 32 -6.40 3.69 4.09
N ARG A 33 -7.19 3.72 5.18
CA ARG A 33 -7.91 4.93 5.60
C ARG A 33 -6.97 6.08 5.93
N HIS A 34 -5.92 5.80 6.70
CA HIS A 34 -4.91 6.80 7.06
C HIS A 34 -4.22 7.37 5.81
N LEU A 35 -3.86 6.51 4.85
CA LEU A 35 -3.29 6.94 3.59
C LEU A 35 -4.30 7.74 2.76
N LYS A 36 -5.57 7.34 2.72
CA LYS A 36 -6.60 8.09 1.97
C LYS A 36 -6.74 9.52 2.50
N GLU A 37 -6.80 9.69 3.81
CA GLU A 37 -6.78 11.02 4.46
C GLU A 37 -5.53 11.83 4.10
N LYS A 38 -4.35 11.19 4.07
CA LYS A 38 -3.08 11.83 3.70
C LYS A 38 -3.10 12.35 2.26
N TYR A 39 -3.69 11.61 1.32
CA TYR A 39 -3.76 11.96 -0.11
C TYR A 39 -4.94 12.90 -0.45
N GLU A 40 -5.89 13.09 0.46
CA GLU A 40 -6.92 14.14 0.33
C GLU A 40 -6.36 15.55 0.62
N ASP A 41 -5.18 15.67 1.26
CA ASP A 41 -4.50 16.94 1.46
C ASP A 41 -3.89 17.47 0.15
N PRO A 42 -4.33 18.64 -0.37
CA PRO A 42 -3.80 19.25 -1.59
C PRO A 42 -2.30 19.58 -1.53
N GLY A 43 -1.70 19.62 -0.34
CA GLY A 43 -0.27 19.86 -0.12
C GLY A 43 0.59 18.59 -0.21
N HIS A 44 -0.02 17.41 -0.29
CA HIS A 44 0.71 16.15 -0.29
C HIS A 44 1.44 15.91 -1.63
N ASN A 45 2.75 15.69 -1.55
CA ASN A 45 3.64 15.54 -2.71
C ASN A 45 4.65 14.39 -2.56
N ASP A 46 4.45 13.56 -1.53
CA ASP A 46 5.25 12.37 -1.26
C ASP A 46 4.47 11.16 -1.75
N PHE A 47 5.11 10.30 -2.54
CA PHE A 47 4.46 9.14 -3.18
C PHE A 47 5.08 7.82 -2.73
N ASP A 48 5.94 7.84 -1.71
CA ASP A 48 6.63 6.63 -1.24
C ASP A 48 5.66 5.63 -0.58
N ASP A 49 4.47 6.08 -0.17
CA ASP A 49 3.40 5.22 0.36
C ASP A 49 2.73 4.33 -0.70
N ALA A 50 2.96 4.57 -2.00
CA ALA A 50 2.47 3.70 -3.07
C ALA A 50 2.88 2.24 -2.83
N HIS A 51 4.10 2.04 -2.31
CA HIS A 51 4.61 0.72 -2.00
C HIS A 51 3.81 0.00 -0.90
N VAL A 52 3.24 0.76 0.06
CA VAL A 52 2.41 0.19 1.12
C VAL A 52 1.12 -0.38 0.52
N LEU A 53 0.48 0.36 -0.39
CA LEU A 53 -0.73 -0.09 -1.09
C LEU A 53 -0.45 -1.33 -1.96
N GLU A 54 0.68 -1.36 -2.66
CA GLU A 54 1.14 -2.53 -3.44
C GLU A 54 1.33 -3.77 -2.56
N VAL A 55 1.92 -3.61 -1.38
CA VAL A 55 2.10 -4.71 -0.41
C VAL A 55 0.75 -5.23 0.10
N ILE A 56 -0.21 -4.34 0.36
CA ILE A 56 -1.56 -4.72 0.78
C ILE A 56 -2.24 -5.56 -0.31
N LEU A 57 -2.25 -5.09 -1.56
CA LEU A 57 -2.80 -5.83 -2.70
C LEU A 57 -2.12 -7.20 -2.88
N ARG A 58 -0.79 -7.23 -2.74
CA ARG A 58 -0.01 -8.47 -2.78
C ARG A 58 -0.43 -9.44 -1.66
N ASN A 59 -0.59 -8.95 -0.43
CA ASN A 59 -1.01 -9.77 0.70
C ASN A 59 -2.41 -10.34 0.50
N VAL A 60 -3.35 -9.54 -0.02
CA VAL A 60 -4.67 -10.02 -0.43
C VAL A 60 -4.54 -11.11 -1.49
N GLY A 61 -3.71 -10.91 -2.52
CA GLY A 61 -3.44 -11.91 -3.57
C GLY A 61 -2.91 -13.24 -3.02
N ILE A 62 -1.95 -13.18 -2.08
CA ILE A 62 -1.40 -14.36 -1.40
C ILE A 62 -2.50 -15.10 -0.62
N ARG A 63 -3.34 -14.37 0.12
CA ARG A 63 -4.46 -14.97 0.90
C ARG A 63 -5.50 -15.64 0.00
N LYS A 64 -5.75 -15.08 -1.18
CA LYS A 64 -6.66 -15.64 -2.20
C LYS A 64 -6.08 -16.84 -2.96
N GLY A 65 -4.83 -17.23 -2.70
CA GLY A 65 -4.17 -18.36 -3.36
C GLY A 65 -3.68 -18.04 -4.78
N PHE A 66 -3.54 -16.77 -5.14
CA PHE A 66 -2.86 -16.40 -6.38
C PHE A 66 -1.35 -16.68 -6.23
N ASP A 67 -0.78 -17.38 -7.20
CA ASP A 67 0.63 -17.77 -7.25
C ASP A 67 1.50 -16.54 -7.55
N ILE A 68 1.75 -15.72 -6.52
CA ILE A 68 2.71 -14.63 -6.60
C ILE A 68 4.10 -15.25 -6.49
N ASP A 69 4.79 -15.35 -7.63
CA ASP A 69 6.17 -15.85 -7.70
C ASP A 69 7.06 -15.07 -6.72
N ALA A 70 7.37 -15.71 -5.58
CA ALA A 70 8.17 -15.14 -4.52
C ALA A 70 9.59 -14.77 -4.99
N ARG A 71 10.05 -15.30 -6.13
CA ARG A 71 11.36 -14.96 -6.73
C ARG A 71 11.32 -13.66 -7.52
N LYS A 72 10.13 -13.20 -7.94
CA LYS A 72 9.93 -11.89 -8.58
C LYS A 72 9.60 -10.78 -7.58
N HIS A 73 9.19 -11.15 -6.37
CA HIS A 73 8.81 -10.22 -5.30
C HIS A 73 9.58 -10.55 -4.02
N THR A 74 10.86 -10.17 -3.98
CA THR A 74 11.70 -10.27 -2.79
C THR A 74 11.07 -9.45 -1.65
N PRO A 75 10.72 -10.05 -0.51
CA PRO A 75 10.29 -9.30 0.65
C PRO A 75 11.45 -8.41 1.11
N ARG A 76 11.27 -7.08 1.11
CA ARG A 76 12.20 -6.19 1.79
C ARG A 76 11.85 -6.19 3.27
N ALA A 77 12.68 -6.84 4.08
CA ALA A 77 12.59 -6.70 5.52
C ALA A 77 12.94 -5.26 5.89
N ILE A 78 11.98 -4.54 6.47
CA ILE A 78 12.25 -3.26 7.13
C ILE A 78 12.76 -3.62 8.53
N GLU A 79 14.06 -3.51 8.75
CA GLU A 79 14.63 -3.61 10.10
C GLU A 79 14.17 -2.37 10.89
N MET A 80 13.28 -2.58 11.86
CA MET A 80 12.96 -1.56 12.83
C MET A 80 13.93 -1.65 14.00
N GLU A 81 14.72 -0.60 14.22
CA GLU A 81 15.52 -0.49 15.44
C GLU A 81 14.59 -0.43 16.66
N ARG A 82 14.66 -1.43 17.53
CA ARG A 82 14.01 -1.38 18.84
C ARG A 82 14.69 -0.30 19.68
N ASN A 83 14.04 0.84 19.88
CA ASN A 83 14.39 1.71 21.00
C ASN A 83 14.16 0.92 22.30
N LYS A 84 15.24 0.69 23.04
CA LYS A 84 15.20 0.17 24.41
C LYS A 84 14.86 1.34 25.33
N ASP A 85 13.70 1.28 25.96
CA ASP A 85 13.49 1.84 27.31
C ASP A 85 13.77 0.74 28.33
#